data_AF-A0A527ZEI2-F1
#
_entry.id   AF-A0A527ZEI2-F1
#
_cell.length_a   1.000
_cell.length_b   1.000
_cell.length_c   1.000
_cell.angle_alpha   90.00
_cell.angle_beta   90.00
_cell.angle_gamma   90.00
#
_symmetry.space_group_name_H-M   'P 1'
#
loop_
_entity.id
_entity.type
_entity.pdbx_description
1 polymer ?
#
loop_
_entity_poly.entity_id
_entity_poly.type
_entity_poly.pdbx_seq_one_letter_code
_entity_poly.pdbx_strand_id
1 'polypeptide(L)'
;IYTRQERNGILLGTYEKACKPWSPVNTPWDFGHELLQPDIDRIAPSLEIGFKHFPGIEKAGIKQIINGPFTFALDGNPLVGPVQGLTNFWCACAVMAGFSQGGGVGLAL
;
A
#
# COMPACT_ATOMS: atom_id res chain seq x y z
N ILE A 1 -9.91 1.97 -7.53
CA ILE A 1 -9.60 0.55 -7.81
C ILE A 1 -8.52 0.51 -8.88
N TYR A 2 -7.52 -0.34 -8.73
CA TYR A 2 -6.54 -0.67 -9.76
C TYR A 2 -6.55 -2.18 -10.00
N THR A 3 -6.19 -2.60 -11.20
CA THR A 3 -6.12 -4.02 -11.54
C THR A 3 -4.90 -4.32 -12.40
N ARG A 4 -4.41 -5.54 -12.31
CA ARG A 4 -3.44 -6.11 -13.26
C ARG A 4 -3.67 -7.61 -13.41
N GLN A 5 -3.28 -8.16 -14.54
CA GLN A 5 -3.28 -9.61 -14.71
C GLN A 5 -2.32 -10.26 -13.71
N GLU A 6 -2.76 -11.36 -13.09
CA GLU A 6 -1.97 -12.20 -12.20
C GLU A 6 -2.14 -13.64 -12.67
N ARG A 7 -1.19 -14.11 -13.50
CA ARG A 7 -1.28 -15.41 -14.20
C ARG A 7 -2.57 -15.51 -15.03
N ASN A 8 -3.40 -16.52 -14.78
CA ASN A 8 -4.70 -16.73 -15.43
C ASN A 8 -5.86 -16.04 -14.67
N GLY A 9 -5.54 -15.23 -13.66
CA GLY A 9 -6.50 -14.44 -12.90
C GLY A 9 -6.13 -12.97 -12.89
N ILE A 10 -6.62 -12.26 -11.88
CA ILE A 10 -6.43 -10.82 -11.74
C ILE A 10 -6.09 -10.47 -10.30
N LEU A 11 -5.21 -9.49 -10.13
CA LEU A 11 -5.04 -8.77 -8.88
C LEU A 11 -5.92 -7.52 -8.93
N LEU A 12 -6.75 -7.34 -7.91
CA LEU A 12 -7.57 -6.15 -7.72
C LEU A 12 -7.20 -5.50 -6.40
N GLY A 13 -6.87 -4.22 -6.42
CA GLY A 13 -6.61 -3.41 -5.23
C GLY A 13 -7.51 -2.17 -5.19
N THR A 14 -7.76 -1.67 -3.98
CA THR A 14 -8.58 -0.48 -3.76
C THR A 14 -7.97 0.43 -2.71
N TYR A 15 -8.31 1.72 -2.78
CA TYR A 15 -8.06 2.69 -1.72
C TYR A 15 -9.41 3.04 -1.10
N GLU A 16 -9.58 2.73 0.17
CA GLU A 16 -10.81 2.92 0.91
C GLU A 16 -10.82 4.23 1.70
N LYS A 17 -12.00 4.84 1.86
CA LYS A 17 -12.18 6.01 2.74
C LYS A 17 -12.11 5.63 4.23
N ALA A 18 -12.52 4.41 4.57
CA ALA A 18 -12.46 3.86 5.92
C ALA A 18 -11.07 3.26 6.21
N CYS A 19 -10.01 4.07 6.04
CA CYS A 19 -8.65 3.65 6.28
C CYS A 19 -8.43 3.37 7.78
N LYS A 20 -7.56 2.41 8.08
CA LYS A 20 -7.21 2.03 9.46
C LYS A 20 -5.71 2.18 9.65
N PRO A 21 -5.25 3.17 10.42
CA PRO A 21 -3.84 3.26 10.79
C PRO A 21 -3.41 1.99 11.51
N TRP A 22 -2.25 1.48 11.14
CA TRP A 22 -1.59 0.38 11.83
C TRP A 22 -0.24 0.87 12.34
N SER A 23 0.07 0.56 13.60
CA SER A 23 1.34 0.92 14.22
C SER A 23 1.75 2.40 14.03
N PRO A 24 0.91 3.38 14.42
CA PRO A 24 1.17 4.79 14.15
C PRO A 24 2.37 5.38 14.92
N VAL A 25 2.87 4.67 15.94
CA VAL A 25 3.94 5.14 16.82
C VAL A 25 5.13 4.19 16.84
N ASN A 26 4.90 2.88 17.06
CA ASN A 26 5.98 1.92 17.20
C ASN A 26 5.62 0.56 16.60
N THR A 27 6.40 0.14 15.61
CA THR A 27 6.26 -1.16 14.94
C THR A 27 7.05 -2.24 15.69
N PRO A 28 6.46 -3.43 15.94
CA PRO A 28 7.19 -4.54 16.54
C PRO A 28 8.43 -4.90 15.73
N TRP A 29 9.55 -5.17 16.42
CA TRP A 29 10.84 -5.45 15.78
C TRP A 29 10.89 -6.78 15.03
N ASP A 30 9.99 -7.70 15.37
CA ASP A 30 9.82 -9.00 14.74
C ASP A 30 8.91 -8.96 13.50
N PHE A 31 8.23 -7.84 13.24
CA PHE A 31 7.40 -7.67 12.05
C PHE A 31 8.27 -7.35 10.82
N GLY A 32 8.56 -8.37 9.98
CA GLY A 32 9.39 -8.20 8.78
C GLY A 32 8.89 -8.90 7.52
N HIS A 33 8.33 -10.11 7.65
CA HIS A 33 7.78 -10.90 6.52
C HIS A 33 6.32 -11.28 6.76
N GLU A 34 5.66 -10.59 7.68
CA GLU A 34 4.28 -10.85 8.09
C GLU A 34 3.29 -9.95 7.32
N LEU A 35 2.05 -10.39 7.26
CA LEU A 35 0.93 -9.60 6.77
C LEU A 35 -0.06 -9.38 7.91
N LEU A 36 -0.81 -8.28 7.81
CA LEU A 36 -1.94 -8.05 8.71
C LEU A 36 -3.07 -9.02 8.39
N GLN A 37 -3.90 -9.31 9.38
CA GLN A 37 -5.09 -10.12 9.15
C GLN A 37 -6.00 -9.44 8.11
N PRO A 38 -6.49 -10.17 7.10
CA PRO A 38 -7.47 -9.65 6.16
C PRO A 38 -8.73 -9.15 6.87
N ASP A 39 -9.25 -8.02 6.42
CA ASP A 39 -10.51 -7.43 6.90
C ASP A 39 -11.43 -7.23 5.70
N ILE A 40 -12.08 -8.33 5.29
CA ILE A 40 -12.86 -8.39 4.04
C ILE A 40 -14.11 -7.52 4.13
N ASP A 41 -14.77 -7.49 5.28
CA ASP A 41 -16.03 -6.75 5.48
C ASP A 41 -15.82 -5.25 5.28
N ARG A 42 -14.68 -4.73 5.75
CA ARG A 42 -14.31 -3.32 5.57
C ARG A 42 -14.09 -2.95 4.10
N ILE A 43 -13.52 -3.84 3.29
CA ILE A 43 -13.25 -3.57 1.87
C ILE A 43 -14.36 -4.02 0.93
N ALA A 44 -15.34 -4.81 1.41
CA ALA A 44 -16.42 -5.37 0.60
C ALA A 44 -17.17 -4.33 -0.25
N PRO A 45 -17.54 -3.13 0.24
CA PRO A 45 -18.19 -2.12 -0.59
C PRO A 45 -17.35 -1.67 -1.79
N SER A 46 -16.02 -1.64 -1.62
CA SER A 46 -15.10 -1.31 -2.71
C SER A 46 -14.96 -2.48 -3.69
N LEU A 47 -14.97 -3.72 -3.19
CA LEU A 47 -14.92 -4.92 -4.03
C LEU A 47 -16.20 -5.05 -4.88
N GLU A 48 -17.37 -4.78 -4.32
CA GLU A 48 -18.64 -4.78 -5.06
C GLU A 48 -18.62 -3.80 -6.24
N ILE A 49 -18.05 -2.62 -6.07
CA ILE A 49 -17.83 -1.67 -7.17
C ILE A 49 -16.90 -2.30 -8.21
N GLY A 50 -15.81 -2.94 -7.80
CA GLY A 50 -14.89 -3.64 -8.69
C GLY A 50 -15.57 -4.75 -9.50
N PHE A 51 -16.40 -5.57 -8.87
CA PHE A 51 -17.15 -6.64 -9.55
C PHE A 51 -18.16 -6.10 -10.56
N LYS A 52 -18.84 -4.99 -10.24
CA LYS A 52 -19.72 -4.30 -11.19
C LYS A 52 -18.98 -3.80 -12.43
N HIS A 53 -17.73 -3.33 -12.26
CA HIS A 53 -16.91 -2.89 -13.40
C HIS A 53 -16.37 -4.07 -14.21
N PHE A 54 -16.10 -5.21 -13.57
CA PHE A 54 -15.47 -6.37 -14.19
C PHE A 54 -16.24 -7.67 -13.86
N PRO A 55 -17.39 -7.93 -14.52
CA PRO A 55 -18.27 -9.05 -14.17
C PRO A 55 -17.63 -10.44 -14.29
N GLY A 56 -16.58 -10.58 -15.12
CA GLY A 56 -15.82 -11.82 -15.21
C GLY A 56 -15.09 -12.20 -13.92
N ILE A 57 -14.74 -11.21 -13.09
CA ILE A 57 -14.04 -11.41 -11.81
C ILE A 57 -15.02 -11.89 -10.73
N GLU A 58 -16.26 -11.38 -10.75
CA GLU A 58 -17.30 -11.73 -9.77
C GLU A 58 -17.48 -13.24 -9.64
N LYS A 59 -17.40 -13.97 -10.76
CA LYS A 59 -17.57 -15.42 -10.82
C LYS A 59 -16.30 -16.22 -10.51
N ALA A 60 -15.12 -15.57 -10.48
CA ALA A 60 -13.84 -16.26 -10.31
C ALA A 60 -13.53 -16.60 -8.84
N GLY A 61 -14.16 -15.89 -7.89
CA GLY A 61 -13.89 -16.02 -6.46
C GLY A 61 -12.58 -15.37 -6.01
N ILE A 62 -12.35 -15.31 -4.69
CA ILE A 62 -11.16 -14.72 -4.09
C ILE A 62 -10.20 -15.85 -3.68
N LYS A 63 -9.03 -15.90 -4.32
CA LYS A 63 -7.99 -16.87 -3.99
C LYS A 63 -7.19 -16.51 -2.74
N GLN A 64 -6.85 -15.23 -2.60
CA GLN A 64 -5.99 -14.73 -1.54
C GLN A 64 -6.25 -13.24 -1.31
N ILE A 65 -6.11 -12.81 -0.05
CA ILE A 65 -6.16 -11.39 0.32
C ILE A 65 -4.79 -11.02 0.90
N ILE A 66 -4.21 -9.93 0.41
CA ILE A 66 -2.97 -9.36 0.92
C ILE A 66 -3.32 -8.07 1.66
N ASN A 67 -3.05 -8.04 2.97
CA ASN A 67 -3.19 -6.84 3.78
C ASN A 67 -1.81 -6.48 4.35
N GLY A 68 -1.08 -5.63 3.63
CA GLY A 68 0.26 -5.18 4.01
C GLY A 68 0.25 -3.71 4.42
N PRO A 69 0.96 -3.32 5.50
CA PRO A 69 1.13 -1.92 5.83
C PRO A 69 2.10 -1.24 4.87
N PHE A 70 1.89 0.05 4.64
CA PHE A 70 2.79 0.91 3.87
C PHE A 70 2.68 2.34 4.39
N THR A 71 3.67 3.18 4.08
CA THR A 71 3.84 4.50 4.71
C THR A 71 3.33 5.64 3.86
N PHE A 72 2.69 6.62 4.49
CA PHE A 72 2.23 7.88 3.89
C PHE A 72 2.77 9.09 4.64
N ALA A 73 3.11 10.14 3.90
CA ALA A 73 3.17 11.50 4.44
C ALA A 73 1.77 12.14 4.36
N LEU A 74 1.58 13.23 5.10
CA LEU A 74 0.29 13.93 5.19
C LEU A 74 -0.20 14.50 3.85
N ASP A 75 0.73 14.86 2.96
CA ASP A 75 0.45 15.39 1.63
C ASP A 75 0.59 14.33 0.51
N GLY A 76 0.94 13.08 0.88
CA GLY A 76 1.15 11.97 -0.06
C GLY A 76 2.50 11.98 -0.78
N ASN A 77 3.36 12.98 -0.56
CA ASN A 77 4.70 13.03 -1.16
C ASN A 77 5.73 12.27 -0.31
N PRO A 78 6.81 11.74 -0.92
CA PRO A 78 7.89 11.16 -0.15
C PRO A 78 8.65 12.24 0.62
N LEU A 79 9.17 11.89 1.80
CA LEU A 79 10.03 12.75 2.60
C LEU A 79 11.49 12.45 2.24
N VAL A 80 12.08 13.30 1.40
CA VAL A 80 13.40 13.07 0.81
C VAL A 80 14.28 14.31 0.98
N GLY A 81 15.46 14.17 1.56
CA GLY A 81 16.45 15.23 1.66
C GLY A 81 17.15 15.34 3.03
N PRO A 82 17.91 16.43 3.26
CA PRO A 82 18.61 16.65 4.51
C PRO A 82 17.63 17.05 5.62
N VAL A 83 17.84 16.54 6.84
CA VAL A 83 17.00 16.89 7.99
C VAL A 83 17.53 18.16 8.66
N GLN A 84 16.66 19.15 8.79
CA GLN A 84 16.99 20.43 9.43
C GLN A 84 17.51 20.22 10.86
N GLY A 85 18.62 20.86 11.18
CA GLY A 85 19.23 20.83 12.52
C GLY A 85 20.16 19.63 12.78
N LEU A 86 20.31 18.72 11.81
CA LEU A 86 21.21 17.58 11.92
C LEU A 86 22.31 17.64 10.85
N THR A 87 23.56 17.45 11.27
CA THR A 87 24.71 17.42 10.35
C THR A 87 24.87 16.02 9.76
N ASN A 88 25.02 15.94 8.43
CA ASN A 88 25.20 14.68 7.70
C ASN A 88 24.07 13.67 7.89
N PHE A 89 22.83 14.13 8.09
CA PHE A 89 21.66 13.28 8.26
C PHE A 89 20.64 13.53 7.16
N TRP A 90 20.22 12.45 6.49
CA TRP A 90 19.31 12.46 5.35
C TRP A 90 18.15 11.50 5.58
N CYS A 91 16.99 11.79 4.98
CA CYS A 91 15.84 10.91 4.99
C CYS A 91 15.38 10.54 3.57
N ALA A 92 14.81 9.35 3.46
CA ALA A 92 14.17 8.79 2.26
C ALA A 92 12.94 7.99 2.71
N CYS A 93 12.01 8.66 3.39
CA CYS A 93 10.89 8.04 4.11
C CYS A 93 9.56 8.30 3.39
N ALA A 94 8.50 7.60 3.82
CA ALA A 94 7.14 7.81 3.33
C ALA A 94 6.98 7.65 1.80
N VAL A 95 7.81 6.82 1.17
CA VAL A 95 7.74 6.56 -0.27
C VAL A 95 6.59 5.61 -0.59
N MET A 96 5.39 6.17 -0.77
CA MET A 96 4.15 5.41 -0.95
C MET A 96 4.22 4.44 -2.15
N ALA A 97 4.72 4.90 -3.30
CA ALA A 97 4.86 4.08 -4.49
C ALA A 97 6.32 3.63 -4.66
N GLY A 98 6.92 3.06 -3.62
CA GLY A 98 8.34 2.71 -3.55
C GLY A 98 8.87 1.91 -4.76
N PHE A 99 8.07 1.01 -5.32
CA PHE A 99 8.45 0.26 -6.52
C PHE A 99 8.64 1.14 -7.77
N SER A 100 7.81 2.17 -7.97
CA SER A 100 7.91 3.05 -9.13
C SER A 100 8.77 4.29 -8.87
N GLN A 101 8.77 4.80 -7.63
CA GLN A 101 9.48 6.01 -7.25
C GLN A 101 10.90 5.76 -6.75
N GLY A 102 11.22 4.54 -6.29
CA GLY A 102 12.48 4.23 -5.60
C GLY A 102 13.73 4.57 -6.41
N GLY A 103 13.73 4.28 -7.71
CA GLY A 103 14.86 4.64 -8.59
C GLY A 103 15.07 6.15 -8.70
N GLY A 104 13.99 6.93 -8.80
CA GLY A 104 14.06 8.39 -8.85
C GLY A 104 14.47 9.02 -7.52
N VAL A 105 13.95 8.50 -6.41
CA VAL A 105 14.34 8.93 -5.05
C VAL A 105 15.82 8.65 -4.81
N GLY A 106 16.30 7.47 -5.20
CA GLY A 106 17.71 7.10 -5.04
C GLY A 106 18.66 7.93 -5.90
N LEU A 107 18.24 8.40 -7.07
CA LEU A 107 19.04 9.29 -7.92
C LEU A 107 19.10 10.74 -7.39
N ALA A 108 18.04 11.18 -6.70
CA ALA A 108 17.92 12.56 -6.21
C ALA A 108 18.71 12.82 -4.92
N LEU A 109 19.14 11.77 -4.23
CA LEU A 109 19.94 11.80 -3.00
C LEU A 109 21.42 11.60 -3.32
#